data_AF-A0A833G1D5-F1
#
_entry.id   AF-A0A833G1D5-F1
#
_cell.length_a   1.000
_cell.length_b   1.000
_cell.length_c   1.000
_cell.angle_alpha   90.00
_cell.angle_beta   90.00
_cell.angle_gamma   90.00
#
_symmetry.space_group_name_H-M   'P 1'
#
loop_
_entity.id
_entity.type
_entity.pdbx_description
1 polymer ?
#
loop_
_entity_poly.entity_id
_entity_poly.type
_entity_poly.pdbx_seq_one_letter_code
_entity_poly.pdbx_strand_id
1 'polypeptide(L)'
;RHGAAVSVVAGEALAAGFPMIHAVGAAAAPARGPRLVDMVWGDPAHPKVTVVGKGVCFDTGGLDIKPSSGMLLMKKDMGGAANALGLAHMVMDARLPVRLRVLIPAVENAISGVAFRPGDVLRSRKGLTVEIGNTDAEGRLVLADALTLAGEEAPDLLVDLATLTGAARVAVGPDVVPFYTADDALASDLMRLGGEIADPLWRMPLWQPYLAMLDSKVADINNAGSAPYAGSMTAALFLSRFVPDGATWVHGDIFAWTPTAKPGKPEGGEAQMIRALYAFLEQRYA
;
A
#
# COMPACT_ATOMS: atom_id res chain seq x y z
N ARG A 1 -15.72 18.60 -0.17
CA ARG A 1 -16.97 17.83 0.07
C ARG A 1 -17.15 17.57 1.57
N HIS A 2 -16.14 17.05 2.27
CA HIS A 2 -16.30 16.61 3.67
C HIS A 2 -15.60 17.46 4.75
N GLY A 3 -14.92 18.54 4.37
CA GLY A 3 -14.20 19.41 5.31
C GLY A 3 -12.89 18.84 5.85
N ALA A 4 -12.35 17.77 5.24
CA ALA A 4 -11.05 17.22 5.59
C ALA A 4 -9.91 18.21 5.32
N ALA A 5 -8.96 18.31 6.24
CA ALA A 5 -7.73 19.06 6.06
C ALA A 5 -6.78 18.23 5.19
N VAL A 6 -6.13 18.86 4.20
CA VAL A 6 -5.19 18.20 3.29
C VAL A 6 -3.88 18.97 3.27
N SER A 7 -2.77 18.27 3.45
CA SER A 7 -1.43 18.78 3.25
C SER A 7 -0.67 17.91 2.24
N VAL A 8 0.33 18.49 1.59
CA VAL A 8 1.15 17.81 0.58
C VAL A 8 2.62 18.10 0.85
N VAL A 9 3.41 17.06 1.03
CA VAL A 9 4.87 17.14 1.14
C VAL A 9 5.49 16.83 -0.22
N ALA A 10 6.35 17.71 -0.72
CA ALA A 10 7.02 17.58 -2.01
C ALA A 10 8.40 18.26 -1.99
N GLY A 11 9.20 18.06 -3.05
CA GLY A 11 10.52 18.68 -3.19
C GLY A 11 11.49 18.28 -2.08
N GLU A 12 12.31 19.21 -1.62
CA GLU A 12 13.35 18.98 -0.60
C GLU A 12 12.78 18.43 0.72
N ALA A 13 11.59 18.87 1.13
CA ALA A 13 10.94 18.37 2.33
C ALA A 13 10.60 16.87 2.22
N LEU A 14 10.22 16.43 1.01
CA LEU A 14 9.99 15.01 0.75
C LEU A 14 11.31 14.22 0.73
N ALA A 15 12.34 14.74 0.07
CA ALA A 15 13.65 14.10 0.03
C ALA A 15 14.25 13.89 1.43
N ALA A 16 14.10 14.88 2.32
CA ALA A 16 14.60 14.81 3.68
C ALA A 16 13.76 13.91 4.60
N GLY A 17 12.42 13.94 4.49
CA GLY A 17 11.52 13.24 5.41
C GLY A 17 11.05 11.86 4.94
N PHE A 18 11.12 11.59 3.64
CA PHE A 18 10.56 10.41 2.96
C PHE A 18 11.48 9.96 1.81
N PRO A 19 12.72 9.55 2.14
CA PRO A 19 13.76 9.25 1.16
C PRO A 19 13.38 8.16 0.14
N MET A 20 12.60 7.14 0.52
CA MET A 20 12.17 6.10 -0.41
C MET A 20 11.07 6.57 -1.35
N ILE A 21 10.12 7.39 -0.87
CA ILE A 21 9.13 8.03 -1.76
C ILE A 21 9.85 8.92 -2.78
N HIS A 22 10.82 9.70 -2.33
CA HIS A 22 11.62 10.55 -3.20
C HIS A 22 12.38 9.74 -4.25
N ALA A 23 13.13 8.71 -3.83
CA ALA A 23 13.98 7.91 -4.72
C ALA A 23 13.18 7.23 -5.84
N VAL A 24 12.02 6.64 -5.53
CA VAL A 24 11.17 5.97 -6.53
C VAL A 24 10.65 6.96 -7.58
N GLY A 25 10.18 8.14 -7.15
CA GLY A 25 9.62 9.12 -8.07
C GLY A 25 10.61 10.09 -8.70
N ALA A 26 11.89 10.07 -8.31
CA ALA A 26 12.90 11.02 -8.78
C ALA A 26 13.10 11.00 -10.30
N ALA A 27 12.85 9.84 -10.92
CA ALA A 27 12.99 9.66 -12.37
C ALA A 27 11.85 10.28 -13.19
N ALA A 28 10.73 10.64 -12.55
CA ALA A 28 9.59 11.23 -13.24
C ALA A 28 9.92 12.62 -13.80
N ALA A 29 9.18 13.05 -14.82
CA ALA A 29 9.31 14.41 -15.33
C ALA A 29 9.02 15.44 -14.20
N PRO A 30 9.67 16.61 -14.16
CA PRO A 30 9.54 17.56 -13.06
C PRO A 30 8.09 17.94 -12.70
N ALA A 31 7.21 18.08 -13.69
CA ALA A 31 5.78 18.37 -13.48
C ALA A 31 5.02 17.26 -12.73
N ARG A 32 5.55 16.04 -12.74
CA ARG A 32 5.02 14.82 -12.10
C ARG A 32 5.87 14.37 -10.92
N GLY A 33 6.65 15.27 -10.33
CA GLY A 33 7.51 14.96 -9.19
C GLY A 33 6.76 14.29 -8.02
N PRO A 34 7.46 13.45 -7.23
CA PRO A 34 6.85 12.68 -6.16
C PRO A 34 6.28 13.58 -5.06
N ARG A 35 5.26 13.09 -4.39
CA ARG A 35 4.61 13.77 -3.27
C ARG A 35 3.98 12.80 -2.29
N LEU A 36 3.89 13.21 -1.04
CA LEU A 36 3.07 12.54 -0.03
C LEU A 36 1.86 13.42 0.26
N VAL A 37 0.67 12.90 0.00
CA VAL A 37 -0.59 13.55 0.40
C VAL A 37 -0.97 13.04 1.77
N ASP A 38 -1.32 13.95 2.68
CA ASP A 38 -1.77 13.65 4.04
C ASP A 38 -3.10 14.36 4.31
N MET A 39 -4.17 13.58 4.44
CA MET A 39 -5.53 14.04 4.67
C MET A 39 -6.00 13.62 6.05
N VAL A 40 -6.56 14.55 6.82
CA VAL A 40 -7.09 14.31 8.18
C VAL A 40 -8.53 14.80 8.27
N TRP A 41 -9.39 14.00 8.91
CA TRP A 41 -10.80 14.30 9.14
C TRP A 41 -11.29 13.73 10.48
N GLY A 42 -12.31 14.35 11.07
CA GLY A 42 -12.96 13.89 12.29
C GLY A 42 -12.44 14.57 13.56
N ASP A 43 -13.04 14.21 14.70
CA ASP A 43 -12.67 14.75 16.01
C ASP A 43 -11.30 14.19 16.46
N PRO A 44 -10.32 15.02 16.82
CA PRO A 44 -9.03 14.56 17.36
C PRO A 44 -9.11 13.64 18.59
N ALA A 45 -10.22 13.68 19.34
CA ALA A 45 -10.45 12.83 20.51
C ALA A 45 -11.01 11.44 20.18
N HIS A 46 -11.49 11.20 18.95
CA HIS A 46 -11.99 9.91 18.52
C HIS A 46 -10.85 8.90 18.25
N PRO A 47 -11.16 7.58 18.23
CA PRO A 47 -10.20 6.55 17.85
C PRO A 47 -9.53 6.84 16.51
N LYS A 48 -8.20 6.72 16.46
CA LYS A 48 -7.41 7.04 15.29
C LYS A 48 -7.43 5.87 14.30
N VAL A 49 -7.92 6.12 13.08
CA VAL A 49 -7.86 5.15 11.98
C VAL A 49 -7.02 5.76 10.87
N THR A 50 -5.92 5.09 10.52
CA THR A 50 -5.05 5.54 9.42
C THR A 50 -5.12 4.56 8.26
N VAL A 51 -5.38 5.09 7.06
CA VAL A 51 -5.43 4.32 5.81
C VAL A 51 -4.32 4.81 4.88
N VAL A 52 -3.44 3.91 4.45
CA VAL A 52 -2.34 4.19 3.53
C VAL A 52 -2.62 3.56 2.18
N GLY A 53 -2.52 4.31 1.09
CA GLY A 53 -2.80 3.78 -0.24
C GLY A 53 -1.62 3.93 -1.19
N LYS A 54 -1.14 2.84 -1.79
CA LYS A 54 -0.08 2.88 -2.83
C LYS A 54 -0.54 3.78 -3.99
N GLY A 55 0.19 4.86 -4.23
CA GLY A 55 -0.14 5.90 -5.22
C GLY A 55 0.80 5.93 -6.43
N VAL A 56 1.25 4.78 -6.93
CA VAL A 56 2.12 4.73 -8.12
C VAL A 56 1.26 5.00 -9.37
N CYS A 57 1.27 6.24 -9.84
CA CYS A 57 0.38 6.72 -10.90
C CYS A 57 0.62 6.00 -12.23
N PHE A 58 1.87 5.60 -12.48
CA PHE A 58 2.24 4.69 -13.55
C PHE A 58 3.53 3.97 -13.16
N ASP A 59 3.63 2.69 -13.53
CA ASP A 59 4.75 1.84 -13.19
C ASP A 59 5.37 1.21 -14.44
N THR A 60 6.56 1.68 -14.80
CA THR A 60 7.37 1.08 -15.88
C THR A 60 8.20 -0.10 -15.40
N GLY A 61 8.32 -0.27 -14.08
CA GLY A 61 9.31 -1.07 -13.37
C GLY A 61 10.64 -0.39 -13.12
N GLY A 62 10.85 0.82 -13.61
CA GLY A 62 12.15 1.49 -13.51
C GLY A 62 13.18 0.78 -14.38
N LEU A 63 14.43 0.71 -13.92
CA LEU A 63 15.52 0.10 -14.71
C LEU A 63 15.34 -1.40 -14.91
N ASP A 64 14.69 -2.10 -13.96
CA ASP A 64 14.16 -3.45 -14.14
C ASP A 64 12.82 -3.39 -14.90
N ILE A 65 12.90 -2.98 -16.17
CA ILE A 65 11.74 -2.65 -16.99
C ILE A 65 10.76 -3.82 -17.16
N LYS A 66 9.45 -3.53 -17.01
CA LYS A 66 8.39 -4.48 -17.33
C LYS A 66 8.35 -4.79 -18.83
N PRO A 67 8.03 -6.04 -19.24
CA PRO A 67 7.64 -6.31 -20.62
C PRO A 67 6.34 -5.58 -20.96
N SER A 68 6.10 -5.31 -22.25
CA SER A 68 4.92 -4.53 -22.71
C SER A 68 3.58 -5.05 -22.17
N SER A 69 3.42 -6.38 -22.06
CA SER A 69 2.22 -7.01 -21.51
C SER A 69 2.03 -6.73 -20.02
N GLY A 70 3.12 -6.68 -19.24
CA GLY A 70 3.10 -6.34 -17.83
C GLY A 70 2.87 -4.84 -17.58
N MET A 71 3.32 -3.99 -18.51
CA MET A 71 3.21 -2.54 -18.39
C MET A 71 1.83 -1.98 -18.81
N LEU A 72 1.13 -2.64 -19.74
CA LEU A 72 -0.09 -2.14 -20.38
C LEU A 72 -1.17 -1.66 -19.39
N LEU A 73 -1.31 -2.35 -18.24
CA LEU A 73 -2.32 -2.04 -17.23
C LEU A 73 -1.83 -1.13 -16.10
N MET A 74 -0.57 -0.70 -16.10
CA MET A 74 0.05 -0.05 -14.93
C MET A 74 -0.45 1.35 -14.61
N LYS A 75 -1.36 1.92 -15.42
CA LYS A 75 -2.20 3.05 -14.97
C LYS A 75 -3.05 2.72 -13.73
N LYS A 76 -3.30 1.42 -13.47
CA LYS A 76 -4.05 0.95 -12.31
C LYS A 76 -3.21 0.90 -11.04
N ASP A 77 -1.90 1.18 -11.11
CA ASP A 77 -0.98 0.92 -10.01
C ASP A 77 -1.08 1.94 -8.84
N MET A 78 -1.96 2.92 -9.03
CA MET A 78 -2.49 3.84 -8.02
C MET A 78 -3.83 3.37 -7.43
N GLY A 79 -4.23 2.13 -7.71
CA GLY A 79 -5.48 1.53 -7.28
C GLY A 79 -5.59 1.44 -5.75
N GLY A 80 -4.46 1.25 -5.06
CA GLY A 80 -4.37 1.32 -3.60
C GLY A 80 -4.82 2.67 -3.06
N ALA A 81 -4.27 3.76 -3.61
CA ALA A 81 -4.66 5.13 -3.29
C ALA A 81 -6.12 5.43 -3.62
N ALA A 82 -6.61 4.98 -4.78
CA ALA A 82 -8.01 5.15 -5.17
C ALA A 82 -8.98 4.44 -4.20
N ASN A 83 -8.66 3.21 -3.79
CA ASN A 83 -9.44 2.47 -2.81
C ASN A 83 -9.36 3.11 -1.41
N ALA A 84 -8.19 3.58 -0.98
CA ALA A 84 -8.05 4.31 0.29
C ALA A 84 -8.94 5.57 0.31
N LEU A 85 -8.97 6.35 -0.78
CA LEU A 85 -9.85 7.51 -0.93
C LEU A 85 -11.33 7.13 -0.99
N GLY A 86 -11.67 6.01 -1.64
CA GLY A 86 -13.02 5.45 -1.68
C GLY A 86 -13.53 5.08 -0.29
N LEU A 87 -12.74 4.33 0.48
CA LEU A 87 -13.03 4.00 1.87
C LEU A 87 -13.18 5.27 2.72
N ALA A 88 -12.25 6.22 2.58
CA ALA A 88 -12.30 7.48 3.30
C ALA A 88 -13.57 8.28 2.98
N HIS A 89 -14.00 8.28 1.72
CA HIS A 89 -15.26 8.89 1.31
C HIS A 89 -16.44 8.25 2.03
N MET A 90 -16.52 6.91 2.09
CA MET A 90 -17.60 6.18 2.78
C MET A 90 -17.62 6.50 4.28
N VAL A 91 -16.47 6.46 4.95
CA VAL A 91 -16.32 6.77 6.39
C VAL A 91 -16.79 8.20 6.69
N MET A 92 -16.35 9.17 5.90
CA MET A 92 -16.70 10.59 6.09
C MET A 92 -18.17 10.87 5.78
N ASP A 93 -18.73 10.23 4.75
CA ASP A 93 -20.13 10.39 4.36
C ASP A 93 -21.09 9.83 5.42
N ALA A 94 -20.76 8.66 5.97
CA ALA A 94 -21.46 8.03 7.09
C ALA A 94 -21.20 8.72 8.45
N ARG A 95 -20.20 9.61 8.52
CA ARG A 95 -19.79 10.33 9.72
C ARG A 95 -19.42 9.40 10.89
N LEU A 96 -18.73 8.30 10.62
CA LEU A 96 -18.28 7.40 11.69
C LEU A 96 -17.43 8.18 12.72
N PRO A 97 -17.55 7.88 14.03
CA PRO A 97 -16.87 8.63 15.08
C PRO A 97 -15.41 8.20 15.23
N VAL A 98 -14.62 8.46 14.19
CA VAL A 98 -13.18 8.18 14.11
C VAL A 98 -12.40 9.44 13.76
N ARG A 99 -11.15 9.52 14.19
CA ARG A 99 -10.16 10.45 13.64
C ARG A 99 -9.50 9.76 12.46
N LEU A 100 -10.01 10.00 11.27
CA LEU A 100 -9.52 9.42 10.03
C LEU A 100 -8.27 10.17 9.54
N ARG A 101 -7.22 9.42 9.20
CA ARG A 101 -6.07 9.92 8.44
C ARG A 101 -5.87 9.08 7.19
N VAL A 102 -5.55 9.72 6.07
CA VAL A 102 -5.25 9.05 4.79
C VAL A 102 -3.92 9.53 4.27
N LEU A 103 -3.01 8.59 4.00
CA LEU A 103 -1.69 8.86 3.46
C LEU A 103 -1.55 8.25 2.07
N ILE A 104 -1.13 9.05 1.10
CA ILE A 104 -0.93 8.61 -0.28
C ILE A 104 0.46 9.03 -0.75
N PRO A 105 1.45 8.11 -0.77
CA PRO A 105 2.69 8.32 -1.48
C PRO A 105 2.43 8.26 -3.00
N ALA A 106 2.27 9.43 -3.63
CA ALA A 106 1.98 9.56 -5.05
C ALA A 106 3.26 9.81 -5.86
N VAL A 107 3.60 8.85 -6.72
CA VAL A 107 4.83 8.83 -7.51
C VAL A 107 4.57 8.26 -8.91
N GLU A 108 5.57 8.35 -9.79
CA GLU A 108 5.64 7.56 -11.03
C GLU A 108 6.98 6.83 -11.04
N ASN A 109 6.96 5.50 -11.21
CA ASN A 109 8.17 4.70 -11.30
C ASN A 109 8.64 4.70 -12.76
N ALA A 110 9.51 5.66 -13.08
CA ALA A 110 9.93 5.98 -14.43
C ALA A 110 11.39 5.58 -14.71
N ILE A 111 11.73 5.53 -16.00
CA ILE A 111 13.10 5.32 -16.48
C ILE A 111 13.69 6.67 -16.88
N SER A 112 14.81 7.04 -16.27
CA SER A 112 15.63 8.17 -16.69
C SER A 112 17.05 8.04 -16.14
N GLY A 113 17.95 8.97 -16.49
CA GLY A 113 19.34 8.95 -16.00
C GLY A 113 19.48 9.09 -14.48
N VAL A 114 18.46 9.58 -13.79
CA VAL A 114 18.43 9.76 -12.32
C VAL A 114 17.62 8.68 -11.60
N ALA A 115 17.17 7.64 -12.31
CA ALA A 115 16.49 6.52 -11.68
C ALA A 115 17.39 5.82 -10.65
N PHE A 116 16.78 5.39 -9.55
CA PHE A 116 17.40 4.47 -8.60
C PHE A 116 17.64 3.12 -9.28
N ARG A 117 18.64 2.38 -8.79
CA ARG A 117 19.24 1.24 -9.48
C ARG A 117 19.20 -0.03 -8.62
N PRO A 118 19.20 -1.22 -9.24
CA PRO A 118 19.58 -2.43 -8.54
C PRO A 118 20.95 -2.27 -7.88
N GLY A 119 21.05 -2.64 -6.60
CA GLY A 119 22.23 -2.50 -5.76
C GLY A 119 22.35 -1.14 -5.04
N ASP A 120 21.49 -0.15 -5.34
CA ASP A 120 21.43 1.05 -4.51
C ASP A 120 21.00 0.68 -3.08
N VAL A 121 21.48 1.43 -2.09
CA VAL A 121 21.05 1.31 -0.70
C VAL A 121 20.34 2.59 -0.30
N LEU A 122 19.03 2.51 -0.13
CA LEU A 122 18.19 3.63 0.26
C LEU A 122 18.07 3.70 1.78
N ARG A 123 18.05 4.91 2.34
CA ARG A 123 17.57 5.11 3.71
C ARG A 123 16.04 5.14 3.70
N SER A 124 15.42 4.68 4.77
CA SER A 124 14.00 4.83 5.05
C SER A 124 13.74 5.88 6.12
N ARG A 125 12.50 6.37 6.21
CA ARG A 125 12.03 7.21 7.32
C ARG A 125 12.21 6.54 8.68
N LYS A 126 12.07 5.21 8.75
CA LYS A 126 12.28 4.44 9.99
C LYS A 126 13.75 4.37 10.42
N GLY A 127 14.67 4.81 9.56
CA GLY A 127 16.11 4.73 9.77
C GLY A 127 16.74 3.41 9.31
N LEU A 128 15.94 2.43 8.85
CA LEU A 128 16.45 1.22 8.22
C LEU A 128 17.03 1.53 6.84
N THR A 129 18.08 0.81 6.48
CA THR A 129 18.66 0.80 5.13
C THR A 129 18.06 -0.34 4.30
N VAL A 130 17.73 -0.05 3.04
CA VAL A 130 17.09 -0.98 2.11
C VAL A 130 17.94 -1.13 0.86
N GLU A 131 18.45 -2.33 0.62
CA GLU A 131 19.10 -2.68 -0.65
C GLU A 131 18.02 -2.92 -1.73
N ILE A 132 18.24 -2.33 -2.90
CA ILE A 132 17.36 -2.49 -4.04
C ILE A 132 17.76 -3.74 -4.81
N GLY A 133 17.06 -4.84 -4.58
CA GLY A 133 17.18 -6.04 -5.40
C GLY A 133 16.42 -5.96 -6.71
N ASN A 134 15.34 -5.17 -6.77
CA ASN A 134 14.56 -4.96 -8.00
C ASN A 134 13.81 -3.61 -7.96
N THR A 135 13.95 -2.77 -8.99
CA THR A 135 13.27 -1.46 -9.08
C THR A 135 11.77 -1.55 -9.39
N ASP A 136 11.29 -2.72 -9.83
CA ASP A 136 9.86 -3.07 -10.02
C ASP A 136 9.18 -3.54 -8.72
N ALA A 137 9.93 -3.54 -7.61
CA ALA A 137 9.41 -3.72 -6.26
C ALA A 137 9.36 -2.38 -5.51
N GLU A 138 8.91 -1.33 -6.18
CA GLU A 138 8.86 0.06 -5.73
C GLU A 138 7.72 0.35 -4.75
N GLY A 139 6.57 -0.30 -4.94
CA GLY A 139 5.35 0.02 -4.20
C GLY A 139 5.53 -0.16 -2.70
N ARG A 140 6.31 -1.17 -2.31
CA ARG A 140 6.62 -1.42 -0.90
C ARG A 140 7.59 -0.40 -0.31
N LEU A 141 8.46 0.20 -1.13
CA LEU A 141 9.39 1.25 -0.69
C LEU A 141 8.60 2.52 -0.34
N VAL A 142 7.68 2.92 -1.22
CA VAL A 142 6.89 4.13 -0.97
C VAL A 142 5.89 3.95 0.17
N LEU A 143 5.33 2.75 0.33
CA LEU A 143 4.49 2.39 1.47
C LEU A 143 5.26 2.33 2.78
N ALA A 144 6.49 1.81 2.80
CA ALA A 144 7.29 1.70 4.02
C ALA A 144 7.52 3.06 4.71
N ASP A 145 7.84 4.11 3.93
CA ASP A 145 7.95 5.48 4.46
C ASP A 145 6.59 6.01 4.98
N ALA A 146 5.50 5.75 4.26
CA ALA A 146 4.16 6.19 4.65
C ALA A 146 3.61 5.43 5.88
N LEU A 147 3.86 4.12 5.99
CA LEU A 147 3.51 3.28 7.14
C LEU A 147 4.27 3.70 8.39
N THR A 148 5.55 4.08 8.22
CA THR A 148 6.34 4.62 9.34
C THR A 148 5.69 5.90 9.88
N LEU A 149 5.34 6.85 8.99
CA LEU A 149 4.64 8.07 9.38
C LEU A 149 3.25 7.81 10.01
N ALA A 150 2.52 6.82 9.49
CA ALA A 150 1.23 6.42 10.04
C ALA A 150 1.38 5.92 11.49
N GLY A 151 2.41 5.09 11.73
CA GLY A 151 2.70 4.49 13.02
C GLY A 151 3.13 5.49 14.10
N GLU A 152 3.71 6.63 13.73
CA GLU A 152 4.14 7.69 14.67
C GLU A 152 2.99 8.24 15.53
N GLU A 153 1.74 8.13 15.08
CA GLU A 153 0.57 8.57 15.83
C GLU A 153 -0.07 7.48 16.69
N ALA A 154 0.48 6.26 16.67
CA ALA A 154 -0.06 5.07 17.32
C ALA A 154 -1.57 4.90 17.06
N PRO A 155 -1.99 4.69 15.79
CA PRO A 155 -3.40 4.55 15.47
C PRO A 155 -4.00 3.28 16.08
N ASP A 156 -5.30 3.33 16.39
CA ASP A 156 -6.07 2.16 16.85
C ASP A 156 -6.19 1.10 15.74
N LEU A 157 -6.23 1.56 14.48
CA LEU A 157 -6.19 0.71 13.30
C LEU A 157 -5.33 1.34 12.21
N LEU A 158 -4.38 0.55 11.68
CA LEU A 158 -3.61 0.87 10.49
C LEU A 158 -4.02 -0.06 9.33
N VAL A 159 -4.47 0.53 8.23
CA VAL A 159 -4.80 -0.21 7.01
C VAL A 159 -3.87 0.26 5.91
N ASP A 160 -3.32 -0.65 5.11
CA ASP A 160 -2.76 -0.26 3.82
C ASP A 160 -3.31 -1.09 2.66
N LEU A 161 -3.50 -0.42 1.52
CA LEU A 161 -4.06 -0.98 0.30
C LEU A 161 -3.10 -0.74 -0.85
N ALA A 162 -2.76 -1.81 -1.57
CA ALA A 162 -1.79 -1.71 -2.64
C ALA A 162 -2.05 -2.72 -3.75
N THR A 163 -1.87 -2.28 -5.00
CA THR A 163 -1.64 -3.15 -6.15
C THR A 163 -0.20 -3.63 -6.11
N LEU A 164 0.13 -4.52 -5.17
CA LEU A 164 1.52 -4.71 -4.77
C LEU A 164 2.22 -5.82 -5.54
N THR A 165 1.56 -6.96 -5.79
CA THR A 165 2.25 -8.11 -6.39
C THR A 165 1.46 -8.82 -7.48
N GLY A 166 2.17 -9.25 -8.53
CA GLY A 166 1.65 -10.24 -9.47
C GLY A 166 1.44 -11.61 -8.82
N ALA A 167 2.26 -11.96 -7.81
CA ALA A 167 2.17 -13.21 -7.08
C ALA A 167 0.81 -13.40 -6.35
N ALA A 168 0.21 -12.33 -5.84
CA ALA A 168 -1.13 -12.38 -5.27
C ALA A 168 -2.19 -12.84 -6.28
N ARG A 169 -2.05 -12.44 -7.55
CA ARG A 169 -3.02 -12.78 -8.60
C ARG A 169 -2.86 -14.21 -9.08
N VAL A 170 -1.62 -14.70 -9.08
CA VAL A 170 -1.33 -16.12 -9.31
C VAL A 170 -1.93 -16.99 -8.19
N ALA A 171 -1.84 -16.54 -6.93
CA ALA A 171 -2.31 -17.31 -5.79
C ALA A 171 -3.83 -17.43 -5.68
N VAL A 172 -4.58 -16.33 -5.85
CA VAL A 172 -6.04 -16.31 -5.58
C VAL A 172 -6.90 -15.74 -6.72
N GLY A 173 -6.33 -15.57 -7.92
CA GLY A 173 -7.04 -15.01 -9.07
C GLY A 173 -7.30 -13.50 -8.92
N PRO A 174 -8.11 -12.86 -9.79
CA PRO A 174 -8.34 -11.41 -9.79
C PRO A 174 -9.42 -10.95 -8.80
N ASP A 175 -10.40 -11.80 -8.48
CA ASP A 175 -11.61 -11.42 -7.73
C ASP A 175 -11.43 -11.45 -6.21
N VAL A 176 -10.65 -12.41 -5.69
CA VAL A 176 -10.39 -12.57 -4.25
C VAL A 176 -9.20 -11.70 -3.84
N VAL A 177 -9.34 -10.95 -2.75
CA VAL A 177 -8.26 -10.13 -2.19
C VAL A 177 -7.51 -10.90 -1.11
N PRO A 178 -6.22 -11.20 -1.30
CA PRO A 178 -5.35 -11.68 -0.24
C PRO A 178 -5.03 -10.52 0.69
N PHE A 179 -5.20 -10.73 1.98
CA PHE A 179 -4.82 -9.76 3.00
C PHE A 179 -3.95 -10.41 4.07
N TYR A 180 -3.21 -9.56 4.78
CA TYR A 180 -2.19 -9.96 5.73
C TYR A 180 -2.38 -9.19 7.04
N THR A 181 -2.41 -9.92 8.15
CA THR A 181 -2.41 -9.35 9.49
C THR A 181 -1.95 -10.40 10.50
N ALA A 182 -1.30 -9.94 11.57
CA ALA A 182 -0.98 -10.77 12.74
C ALA A 182 -2.16 -10.89 13.72
N ASP A 183 -3.20 -10.06 13.56
CA ASP A 183 -4.37 -10.03 14.44
C ASP A 183 -5.44 -11.04 13.96
N ASP A 184 -5.59 -12.13 14.70
CA ASP A 184 -6.51 -13.21 14.38
C ASP A 184 -7.99 -12.78 14.47
N ALA A 185 -8.31 -11.86 15.38
CA ALA A 185 -9.67 -11.35 15.53
C ALA A 185 -10.04 -10.45 14.36
N LEU A 186 -9.16 -9.50 14.01
CA LEU A 186 -9.30 -8.65 12.82
C LEU A 186 -9.46 -9.49 11.55
N ALA A 187 -8.62 -10.51 11.36
CA ALA A 187 -8.71 -11.38 10.20
C ALA A 187 -10.06 -12.12 10.11
N SER A 188 -10.53 -12.64 11.24
CA SER A 188 -11.79 -13.38 11.31
C SER A 188 -12.99 -12.48 10.99
N ASP A 189 -13.02 -11.27 11.53
CA ASP A 189 -14.09 -10.31 11.24
C ASP A 189 -14.09 -9.87 9.78
N LEU A 190 -12.93 -9.55 9.21
CA LEU A 190 -12.84 -9.16 7.80
C LEU A 190 -13.31 -10.27 6.86
N MET A 191 -12.91 -11.52 7.11
CA MET A 191 -13.35 -12.66 6.29
C MET A 191 -14.86 -12.89 6.41
N ARG A 192 -15.41 -12.82 7.63
CA ARG A 192 -16.85 -12.97 7.88
C ARG A 192 -17.64 -11.88 7.16
N LEU A 193 -17.32 -10.60 7.41
CA LEU A 193 -18.01 -9.46 6.81
C LEU A 193 -17.87 -9.43 5.29
N GLY A 194 -16.67 -9.72 4.77
CA GLY A 194 -16.44 -9.83 3.33
C GLY A 194 -17.30 -10.91 2.66
N GLY A 195 -17.49 -12.05 3.33
CA GLY A 195 -18.42 -13.10 2.89
C GLY A 195 -19.88 -12.65 2.89
N GLU A 196 -20.34 -12.00 3.96
CA GLU A 196 -21.72 -11.52 4.10
C GLU A 196 -22.12 -10.48 3.04
N ILE A 197 -21.20 -9.62 2.63
CA ILE A 197 -21.48 -8.51 1.71
C ILE A 197 -21.00 -8.75 0.28
N ALA A 198 -20.44 -9.93 -0.03
CA ALA A 198 -19.85 -10.27 -1.33
C ALA A 198 -18.66 -9.38 -1.75
N ASP A 199 -17.75 -9.09 -0.81
CA ASP A 199 -16.43 -8.50 -1.03
C ASP A 199 -15.37 -9.53 -0.57
N PRO A 200 -15.06 -10.55 -1.40
CA PRO A 200 -14.39 -11.76 -0.93
C PRO A 200 -12.91 -11.52 -0.57
N LEU A 201 -12.56 -11.87 0.66
CA LEU A 201 -11.22 -11.74 1.23
C LEU A 201 -10.64 -13.11 1.60
N TRP A 202 -9.32 -13.24 1.54
CA TRP A 202 -8.61 -14.43 2.00
C TRP A 202 -7.39 -14.06 2.82
N ARG A 203 -7.28 -14.57 4.04
CA ARG A 203 -6.09 -14.31 4.87
C ARG A 203 -4.92 -15.14 4.36
N MET A 204 -3.82 -14.46 4.06
CA MET A 204 -2.53 -15.08 3.76
C MET A 204 -1.63 -15.01 5.00
N PRO A 205 -0.73 -16.00 5.22
CA PRO A 205 0.10 -16.04 6.41
C PRO A 205 1.27 -15.05 6.34
N LEU A 206 1.57 -14.39 7.47
CA LEU A 206 2.84 -13.68 7.70
C LEU A 206 3.89 -14.66 8.26
N TRP A 207 4.25 -15.65 7.45
CA TRP A 207 5.16 -16.72 7.86
C TRP A 207 6.60 -16.20 8.07
N GLN A 208 6.94 -15.95 9.34
CA GLN A 208 8.19 -15.27 9.74
C GLN A 208 9.48 -15.84 9.13
N PRO A 209 9.66 -17.17 8.97
CA PRO A 209 10.86 -17.71 8.35
C PRO A 209 11.14 -17.21 6.92
N TYR A 210 10.14 -16.71 6.19
CA TYR A 210 10.37 -16.10 4.87
C TYR A 210 11.06 -14.73 4.91
N LEU A 211 11.24 -14.12 6.09
CA LEU A 211 12.08 -12.93 6.23
C LEU A 211 13.53 -13.16 5.78
N ALA A 212 14.07 -14.38 5.94
CA ALA A 212 15.41 -14.73 5.45
C ALA A 212 15.55 -14.60 3.92
N MET A 213 14.44 -14.60 3.18
CA MET A 213 14.46 -14.34 1.74
C MET A 213 14.72 -12.86 1.41
N LEU A 214 14.58 -11.95 2.38
CA LEU A 214 14.81 -10.51 2.27
C LEU A 214 16.14 -10.09 2.91
N ASP A 215 16.99 -11.03 3.32
CA ASP A 215 18.28 -10.70 3.90
C ASP A 215 19.16 -9.97 2.88
N SER A 216 19.82 -8.90 3.33
CA SER A 216 20.82 -8.17 2.57
C SER A 216 22.20 -8.33 3.20
N LYS A 217 23.25 -8.32 2.38
CA LYS A 217 24.65 -8.35 2.84
C LYS A 217 25.21 -6.96 3.14
N VAL A 218 24.53 -5.90 2.70
CA VAL A 218 25.03 -4.51 2.72
C VAL A 218 24.04 -3.51 3.34
N ALA A 219 22.81 -3.94 3.59
CA ALA A 219 21.74 -3.15 4.20
C ALA A 219 20.98 -3.98 5.25
N ASP A 220 20.04 -3.37 5.95
CA ASP A 220 19.22 -4.05 6.96
C ASP A 220 18.21 -5.02 6.35
N ILE A 221 17.76 -4.75 5.11
CA ILE A 221 16.79 -5.57 4.37
C ILE A 221 16.92 -5.34 2.86
N ASN A 222 16.55 -6.32 2.05
CA ASN A 222 16.39 -6.19 0.60
C ASN A 222 14.91 -5.97 0.22
N ASN A 223 14.63 -5.11 -0.76
CA ASN A 223 13.26 -4.87 -1.21
C ASN A 223 12.67 -6.03 -2.03
N ALA A 224 13.50 -6.94 -2.56
CA ALA A 224 13.06 -8.09 -3.34
C ALA A 224 13.48 -9.40 -2.68
N GLY A 225 12.63 -10.43 -2.78
CA GLY A 225 12.94 -11.75 -2.25
C GLY A 225 13.98 -12.46 -3.11
N SER A 226 14.86 -13.25 -2.48
CA SER A 226 15.92 -14.01 -3.15
C SER A 226 15.44 -15.21 -3.98
N ALA A 227 14.14 -15.55 -3.93
CA ALA A 227 13.54 -16.66 -4.67
C ALA A 227 12.19 -16.27 -5.31
N PRO A 228 11.74 -16.97 -6.36
CA PRO A 228 10.51 -16.65 -7.09
C PRO A 228 9.22 -17.07 -6.35
N TYR A 229 9.35 -17.72 -5.19
CA TYR A 229 8.24 -18.22 -4.40
C TYR A 229 7.81 -17.20 -3.34
N ALA A 230 6.56 -17.30 -2.88
CA ALA A 230 6.05 -16.50 -1.77
C ALA A 230 6.12 -14.98 -1.98
N GLY A 231 6.07 -14.49 -3.23
CA GLY A 231 6.25 -13.07 -3.56
C GLY A 231 5.28 -12.12 -2.84
N SER A 232 4.01 -12.49 -2.69
CA SER A 232 3.02 -11.67 -1.96
C SER A 232 3.26 -11.70 -0.45
N MET A 233 3.64 -12.86 0.12
CA MET A 233 3.99 -12.99 1.54
C MET A 233 5.27 -12.22 1.90
N THR A 234 6.31 -12.30 1.07
CA THR A 234 7.57 -11.55 1.28
C THR A 234 7.36 -10.05 1.14
N ALA A 235 6.48 -9.60 0.24
CA ALA A 235 6.10 -8.19 0.17
C ALA A 235 5.40 -7.71 1.46
N ALA A 236 4.45 -8.49 1.98
CA ALA A 236 3.78 -8.17 3.25
C ALA A 236 4.76 -8.21 4.44
N LEU A 237 5.67 -9.19 4.47
CA LEU A 237 6.72 -9.26 5.50
C LEU A 237 7.67 -8.06 5.43
N PHE A 238 8.04 -7.59 4.23
CA PHE A 238 8.81 -6.36 4.06
C PHE A 238 8.07 -5.18 4.71
N LEU A 239 6.78 -4.98 4.39
CA LEU A 239 5.96 -3.90 4.97
C LEU A 239 5.87 -3.99 6.49
N SER A 240 5.73 -5.20 7.04
CA SER A 240 5.64 -5.41 8.49
C SER A 240 6.85 -4.85 9.26
N ARG A 241 8.02 -4.76 8.63
CA ARG A 241 9.23 -4.16 9.22
C ARG A 241 9.12 -2.66 9.41
N PHE A 242 8.17 -1.99 8.77
CA PHE A 242 7.95 -0.54 8.85
C PHE A 242 6.73 -0.16 9.69
N VAL A 243 5.94 -1.15 10.11
CA VAL A 243 4.84 -0.98 11.07
C VAL A 243 5.41 -1.01 12.50
N PRO A 244 4.84 -0.28 13.47
CA PRO A 244 5.22 -0.40 14.88
C PRO A 244 4.86 -1.79 15.44
N ASP A 245 5.69 -2.30 16.34
CA ASP A 245 5.40 -3.57 17.03
C ASP A 245 4.10 -3.46 17.84
N GLY A 246 3.26 -4.48 17.75
CA GLY A 246 1.97 -4.52 18.46
C GLY A 246 0.84 -3.67 17.86
N ALA A 247 1.08 -2.97 16.74
CA ALA A 247 0.02 -2.25 16.06
C ALA A 247 -1.03 -3.21 15.45
N THR A 248 -2.32 -2.89 15.60
CA THR A 248 -3.38 -3.54 14.85
C THR A 248 -3.30 -3.06 13.39
N TRP A 249 -2.73 -3.91 12.55
CA TRP A 249 -2.43 -3.59 11.15
C TRP A 249 -2.99 -4.63 10.19
N VAL A 250 -3.50 -4.18 9.04
CA VAL A 250 -3.87 -5.03 7.91
C VAL A 250 -3.35 -4.47 6.59
N HIS A 251 -2.72 -5.33 5.81
CA HIS A 251 -2.31 -5.06 4.43
C HIS A 251 -3.22 -5.81 3.45
N GLY A 252 -3.82 -5.10 2.49
CA GLY A 252 -4.57 -5.66 1.38
C GLY A 252 -3.81 -5.57 0.05
N ASP A 253 -3.45 -6.71 -0.54
CA ASP A 253 -2.80 -6.79 -1.87
C ASP A 253 -3.89 -6.92 -2.95
N ILE A 254 -4.48 -5.79 -3.32
CA ILE A 254 -5.63 -5.69 -4.23
C ILE A 254 -5.23 -5.75 -5.70
N PHE A 255 -6.09 -6.26 -6.57
CA PHE A 255 -5.86 -6.19 -8.02
C PHE A 255 -6.29 -4.84 -8.61
N ALA A 256 -7.35 -4.25 -8.05
CA ALA A 256 -8.01 -3.01 -8.44
C ALA A 256 -8.46 -2.98 -9.92
N TRP A 257 -8.82 -4.13 -10.49
CA TRP A 257 -9.19 -4.24 -11.90
C TRP A 257 -10.14 -5.39 -12.18
N THR A 258 -11.12 -5.15 -13.04
CA THR A 258 -11.97 -6.17 -13.65
C THR A 258 -11.42 -6.51 -15.04
N PRO A 259 -10.85 -7.71 -15.26
CA PRO A 259 -10.16 -8.05 -16.52
C PRO A 259 -11.13 -8.33 -17.68
N THR A 260 -12.38 -8.66 -17.38
CA THR A 260 -13.42 -8.92 -18.37
C THR A 260 -14.73 -8.46 -17.76
N ALA A 261 -15.52 -7.70 -18.52
CA ALA A 261 -16.79 -7.15 -18.03
C ALA A 261 -17.72 -8.26 -17.51
N LYS A 262 -18.32 -8.00 -16.35
CA LYS A 262 -19.34 -8.84 -15.70
C LYS A 262 -20.58 -7.96 -15.40
N PRO A 263 -21.77 -8.54 -15.13
CA PRO A 263 -22.92 -7.75 -14.69
C PRO A 263 -22.57 -6.84 -13.50
N GLY A 264 -22.76 -5.53 -13.66
CA GLY A 264 -22.44 -4.51 -12.64
C GLY A 264 -20.94 -4.18 -12.47
N LYS A 265 -20.04 -4.85 -13.22
CA LYS A 265 -18.59 -4.64 -13.15
C LYS A 265 -18.02 -4.46 -14.56
N PRO A 266 -17.95 -3.24 -15.10
CA PRO A 266 -17.33 -3.00 -16.41
C PRO A 266 -15.85 -3.37 -16.37
N GLU A 267 -15.28 -3.69 -17.54
CA GLU A 267 -13.83 -3.86 -17.65
C GLU A 267 -13.12 -2.53 -17.31
N GLY A 268 -12.12 -2.58 -16.43
CA GLY A 268 -11.46 -1.38 -15.93
C GLY A 268 -11.16 -1.41 -14.44
N GLY A 269 -10.96 -0.24 -13.85
CA GLY A 269 -10.72 -0.10 -12.42
C GLY A 269 -11.89 -0.61 -11.59
N GLU A 270 -11.58 -1.32 -10.51
CA GLU A 270 -12.58 -1.92 -9.61
C GLU A 270 -12.21 -1.65 -8.15
N ALA A 271 -13.23 -1.39 -7.34
CA ALA A 271 -13.08 -1.27 -5.90
C ALA A 271 -13.03 -2.66 -5.26
N GLN A 272 -12.05 -2.89 -4.39
CA GLN A 272 -11.84 -4.18 -3.73
C GLN A 272 -11.52 -3.96 -2.25
N MET A 273 -12.04 -4.82 -1.38
CA MET A 273 -11.82 -4.81 0.08
C MET A 273 -12.44 -3.62 0.84
N ILE A 274 -12.73 -2.50 0.19
CA ILE A 274 -13.21 -1.28 0.87
C ILE A 274 -14.62 -1.42 1.43
N ARG A 275 -15.45 -2.32 0.89
CA ARG A 275 -16.78 -2.57 1.47
C ARG A 275 -16.66 -3.39 2.74
N ALA A 276 -15.78 -4.40 2.76
CA ALA A 276 -15.52 -5.22 3.93
C ALA A 276 -14.87 -4.39 5.05
N LEU A 277 -13.90 -3.54 4.68
CA LEU A 277 -13.28 -2.59 5.61
C LEU A 277 -14.30 -1.59 6.16
N TYR A 278 -15.18 -1.01 5.33
CA TYR A 278 -16.22 -0.11 5.82
C TYR A 278 -17.16 -0.82 6.82
N ALA A 279 -17.66 -2.01 6.48
CA ALA A 279 -18.53 -2.77 7.38
C ALA A 279 -17.84 -3.10 8.71
N PHE A 280 -16.53 -3.39 8.67
CA PHE A 280 -15.73 -3.61 9.87
C PHE A 280 -15.59 -2.34 10.71
N LEU A 281 -15.27 -1.20 10.09
CA LEU A 281 -15.17 0.10 10.77
C LEU A 281 -16.51 0.51 11.39
N GLU A 282 -17.61 0.31 10.68
CA GLU A 282 -18.96 0.58 11.17
C GLU A 282 -19.27 -0.32 12.37
N GLN A 283 -19.05 -1.63 12.28
CA GLN A 283 -19.27 -2.55 13.42
C GLN A 283 -18.40 -2.20 14.64
N ARG A 284 -17.18 -1.69 14.42
CA ARG A 284 -16.21 -1.45 15.50
C ARG A 284 -16.37 -0.09 16.17
N TYR A 285 -16.75 0.94 15.42
CA TYR A 285 -16.71 2.32 15.91
C TYR A 285 -18.06 3.05 15.91
N ALA A 286 -19.11 2.55 15.23
CA ALA A 286 -20.41 3.22 15.20
C ALA A 286 -21.16 3.18 16.55
#